data_AF-A0A971N0E1-F1
#
_entry.id   AF-A0A971N0E1-F1
#
_cell.length_a   1.000
_cell.length_b   1.000
_cell.length_c   1.000
_cell.angle_alpha   90.00
_cell.angle_beta   90.00
_cell.angle_gamma   90.00
#
_symmetry.space_group_name_H-M   'P 1'
#
loop_
_entity.id
_entity.type
_entity.pdbx_description
1 polymer ?
#
loop_
_entity_poly.entity_id
_entity_poly.type
_entity_poly.pdbx_seq_one_letter_code
_entity_poly.pdbx_strand_id
1 'polypeptide(L)' 'MGTQVLSKDEDLTRYEVGQRTEGLGLLAQGGLSTEAAVAKVMWILPQARDRAMLAALYQEDFAFEHPVLSEGC' A
#
# COMPACT_ATOMS: atom_id res chain seq x y z
N MET A 1 4.02 4.08 1.22
CA MET A 1 4.73 4.20 2.51
C MET A 1 4.67 2.83 3.14
N GLY A 2 5.84 2.22 3.33
CA GLY A 2 5.97 0.89 3.92
C GLY A 2 6.66 0.93 5.27
N THR A 3 6.85 -0.25 5.84
CA THR A 3 7.63 -0.45 7.06
C THR A 3 8.97 -1.12 6.76
N GLN A 4 9.95 -0.89 7.62
CA GLN A 4 11.23 -1.61 7.59
C GLN A 4 11.16 -2.95 8.34
N VAL A 5 10.09 -3.19 9.08
CA VAL A 5 9.88 -4.42 9.85
C VAL A 5 9.17 -5.45 8.96
N LEU A 6 9.84 -6.56 8.66
CA LEU A 6 9.36 -7.58 7.72
C LEU A 6 8.12 -8.36 8.18
N SER A 7 7.85 -8.40 9.49
CA SER A 7 6.84 -9.29 10.09
C SER A 7 5.53 -8.60 10.46
N LYS A 8 5.39 -7.31 10.17
CA LYS A 8 4.22 -6.51 10.53
C LYS A 8 3.88 -5.56 9.40
N ASP A 9 2.61 -5.24 9.29
CA ASP A 9 2.14 -4.21 8.37
C ASP A 9 2.23 -2.82 9.02
N GLU A 10 2.29 -1.77 8.19
CA GLU A 10 2.11 -0.41 8.68
C GLU A 10 0.64 -0.08 8.95
N ASP A 11 0.40 0.68 10.02
CA ASP A 11 -0.91 1.26 10.33
C ASP A 11 -0.72 2.76 10.59
N LEU A 12 -1.09 3.57 9.60
CA LEU A 12 -0.97 5.03 9.65
C LEU A 12 -2.01 5.68 10.58
N THR A 13 -3.04 4.95 11.01
CA THR A 13 -4.08 5.47 11.91
C THR A 13 -3.69 5.40 13.38
N ARG A 14 -2.71 4.53 13.71
CA ARG A 14 -2.32 4.19 15.09
C ARG A 14 -1.70 5.35 15.87
N TYR A 15 -0.92 6.21 15.23
CA TYR A 15 -0.17 7.28 15.88
C TYR A 15 -0.41 8.63 15.21
N GLU A 16 -0.36 9.72 15.98
CA GLU A 16 -0.54 11.09 15.49
C GLU A 16 0.42 11.41 14.32
N VAL A 17 1.65 10.92 14.38
CA VAL A 17 2.63 11.11 13.29
C VAL A 17 2.20 10.47 11.97
N GLY A 18 1.45 9.35 12.03
CA GLY A 18 0.85 8.72 10.85
C GLY A 18 -0.37 9.49 10.35
N GLN A 19 -1.23 9.94 11.27
CA GLN A 19 -2.42 10.75 10.94
C GLN A 19 -2.04 12.07 10.27
N ARG A 20 -0.92 12.69 10.65
CA ARG A 20 -0.37 13.90 9.98
C ARG A 20 -0.03 13.71 8.50
N THR A 21 0.01 12.47 8.01
CA THR A 21 0.22 12.18 6.59
C THR A 21 -1.07 12.18 5.76
N GLU A 22 -2.22 12.26 6.42
CA GLU A 22 -3.52 12.40 5.77
C GLU A 22 -3.54 13.64 4.87
N GLY A 23 -4.10 13.52 3.67
CA GLY A 23 -4.15 14.59 2.69
C GLY A 23 -2.83 14.86 1.93
N LEU A 24 -1.67 14.38 2.39
CA LEU A 24 -0.39 14.50 1.67
C LEU A 24 -0.30 13.57 0.45
N GLY A 25 -1.22 12.62 0.39
CA GLY A 25 -1.39 11.78 -0.76
C GLY A 25 -0.50 10.55 -0.82
N LEU A 26 -0.03 10.11 0.34
CA LEU A 26 0.63 8.83 0.50
C LEU A 26 -0.34 7.67 0.20
N LEU A 27 0.21 6.59 -0.34
CA LEU A 27 -0.44 5.29 -0.42
C LEU A 27 0.24 4.38 0.60
N ALA A 28 -0.53 3.72 1.46
CA ALA A 28 -0.02 2.66 2.34
C ALA A 28 0.46 1.48 1.49
N GLN A 29 1.49 0.77 1.94
CA GLN A 29 1.98 -0.47 1.34
C GLN A 29 0.95 -1.61 1.47
N GLY A 30 0.06 -1.55 2.46
CA GLY A 30 -1.15 -2.38 2.50
C GLY A 30 -0.87 -3.86 2.66
N GLY A 31 0.17 -4.18 3.45
CA GLY A 31 0.56 -5.56 3.78
C GLY A 31 1.35 -6.31 2.71
N LEU A 32 1.69 -5.67 1.59
CA LEU A 32 2.66 -6.22 0.64
C LEU A 32 4.03 -6.37 1.31
N SER A 33 4.84 -7.33 0.85
CA SER A 33 6.29 -7.24 1.12
C SER A 33 6.88 -6.01 0.44
N THR A 34 8.01 -5.51 0.95
CA THR A 34 8.69 -4.36 0.35
C THR A 34 9.06 -4.61 -1.11
N GLU A 35 9.52 -5.83 -1.43
CA GLU A 35 9.87 -6.24 -2.78
C GLU A 35 8.64 -6.27 -3.71
N ALA A 36 7.52 -6.82 -3.23
CA ALA A 36 6.26 -6.84 -3.98
C ALA A 36 5.74 -5.42 -4.22
N ALA A 37 5.79 -4.56 -3.20
CA ALA A 37 5.40 -3.16 -3.32
C ALA A 37 6.20 -2.41 -4.38
N VAL A 38 7.53 -2.57 -4.39
CA VAL A 38 8.42 -1.95 -5.37
C VAL A 38 8.14 -2.50 -6.78
N ALA A 39 8.04 -3.82 -6.94
CA ALA A 39 7.76 -4.44 -8.24
C ALA A 39 6.40 -4.00 -8.81
N LYS A 40 5.37 -3.97 -7.96
CA LYS A 40 4.02 -3.51 -8.33
C LYS A 40 4.02 -2.04 -8.75
N VAL A 41 4.71 -1.16 -8.02
CA VAL A 41 4.88 0.25 -8.42
C VAL A 41 5.57 0.36 -9.78
N MET A 42 6.68 -0.36 -9.99
CA MET A 42 7.39 -0.35 -11.28
C MET A 42 6.50 -0.80 -12.45
N TRP A 43 5.62 -1.78 -12.21
CA TRP A 43 4.69 -2.29 -13.22
C TRP A 43 3.51 -1.34 -13.49
N ILE A 44 2.98 -0.66 -12.47
CA ILE A 44 1.82 0.23 -12.57
C ILE A 44 2.16 1.59 -13.18
N LEU A 45 3.31 2.17 -12.83
CA LEU A 45 3.70 3.52 -13.24
C LEU A 45 3.56 3.84 -14.73
N PRO A 46 3.97 2.98 -15.69
CA PRO A 46 3.78 3.27 -17.12
C PRO A 46 2.31 3.26 -17.58
N GLN A 47 1.43 2.63 -16.82
CA GLN A 47 0.01 2.45 -17.14
C GLN A 47 -0.85 3.57 -16.55
N ALA A 48 -0.49 4.07 -15.36
CA ALA A 48 -1.23 5.13 -14.69
C ALA A 48 -1.18 6.45 -15.47
N ARG A 49 -2.30 7.17 -15.52
CA ARG A 49 -2.43 8.49 -16.16
C ARG A 49 -2.63 9.63 -15.17
N ASP A 50 -3.12 9.28 -14.00
CA ASP A 50 -3.29 10.19 -12.88
C ASP A 50 -3.10 9.42 -11.57
N ARG A 51 -3.16 10.18 -10.47
CA ARG A 51 -2.97 9.66 -9.13
C ARG A 51 -4.11 8.76 -8.66
N ALA A 52 -5.33 8.98 -9.15
CA ALA A 52 -6.49 8.16 -8.78
C ALA A 52 -6.38 6.76 -9.40
N MET A 53 -6.00 6.68 -10.68
CA MET A 53 -5.70 5.44 -11.38
C MET A 53 -4.51 4.72 -10.75
N LEU A 54 -3.44 5.43 -10.39
CA LEU A 54 -2.30 4.85 -9.68
C LEU A 54 -2.75 4.20 -8.36
N ALA A 55 -3.56 4.91 -7.57
CA ALA A 55 -4.09 4.38 -6.32
C ALA A 55 -4.99 3.15 -6.54
N ALA A 56 -5.90 3.20 -7.52
CA ALA A 56 -6.77 2.08 -7.85
C ALA A 56 -5.98 0.83 -8.27
N LEU A 57 -5.02 0.98 -9.19
CA LEU A 57 -4.15 -0.11 -9.63
C LEU A 57 -3.28 -0.64 -8.49
N TYR A 58 -2.86 0.22 -7.55
CA TYR A 58 -2.04 -0.23 -6.44
C TYR A 58 -2.83 -1.07 -5.43
N GLN A 59 -4.12 -0.77 -5.24
CA GLN A 59 -4.99 -1.49 -4.30
C GLN A 59 -5.62 -2.76 -4.88
N GLU A 60 -5.71 -2.86 -6.21
CA GLU A 60 -6.25 -4.05 -6.89
C GLU A 60 -5.30 -5.24 -6.72
N ASP A 61 -5.82 -6.40 -6.32
CA ASP A 61 -5.02 -7.61 -6.14
C ASP A 61 -4.88 -8.39 -7.45
N PHE A 62 -3.70 -8.37 -8.06
CA PHE A 62 -3.46 -8.99 -9.38
C PHE A 62 -2.86 -10.40 -9.31
N ALA A 63 -2.21 -10.74 -8.20
CA ALA A 63 -1.42 -11.95 -8.03
C ALA A 63 -1.39 -12.45 -6.58
N PHE A 64 -2.44 -12.16 -5.79
CA PHE A 64 -2.56 -12.54 -4.39
C PHE A 64 -1.48 -11.89 -3.50
N GLU A 65 -1.02 -10.70 -3.88
CA GLU A 65 0.02 -9.97 -3.16
C GLU A 65 -0.51 -9.16 -1.97
N HIS A 66 -1.82 -8.91 -1.93
CA HIS A 66 -2.45 -8.34 -0.75
C HIS A 66 -2.85 -9.45 0.22
N PRO A 67 -2.60 -9.28 1.53
CA PRO A 67 -3.11 -10.22 2.51
C PRO A 67 -4.64 -10.26 2.43
N VAL A 68 -5.21 -11.47 2.40
CA VAL A 68 -6.66 -11.66 2.51
C VAL A 68 -7.09 -11.02 3.82
N LEU A 69 -8.02 -10.05 3.75
CA LEU A 69 -8.69 -9.54 4.95
C LEU A 69 -9.34 -10.74 5.63
N SER A 70 -8.73 -11.26 6.69
CA SER A 70 -9.41 -12.19 7.57
C SER A 70 -10.54 -11.39 8.21
N GLU A 71 -11.77 -11.57 7.75
CA GLU A 71 -12.94 -11.15 8.50
C GLU A 71 -12.78 -11.66 9.95
N GLY A 72 -12.98 -10.75 10.90
CA GLY A 72 -12.62 -10.94 12.30
C GLY A 72 -13.15 -12.25 12.90
N CYS A 73 -12.32 -12.85 13.75
CA CYS A 73 -12.76 -13.75 14.80
C CYS A 73 -13.15 -12.94 16.04
#